data_AF-A0A443SI80-F1
#
_entry.id   AF-A0A443SI80-F1
#
_cell.length_a   1.000
_cell.length_b   1.000
_cell.length_c   1.000
_cell.angle_alpha   90.00
_cell.angle_beta   90.00
_cell.angle_gamma   90.00
#
_symmetry.space_group_name_H-M   'P 1'
#
loop_
_entity.id
_entity.type
_entity.pdbx_description
1 polymer ?
#
loop_
_entity_poly.entity_id
_entity_poly.type
_entity_poly.pdbx_seq_one_letter_code
_entity_poly.pdbx_strand_id
1 'polypeptide(L)'
;MYYAMILCSIVIFIVAILNLIYNCLHARKSKKEPRREECQEIDEMTLTFTNHAFSSFQRGKQLQKRKPYSSIALCIFIFALLFLFTFQLAISFVSLVFSIGGNGVQNSEAEFVRMIKENLNASMTNNEILMEQHEAFDAIQSTYKCCGLKSFEDYEFQVPDSCCKSISPNCSFRKHPSNIYYDGCINKTFAACNRHIIVLGSVAFGLSFIYVFGLVFAVCLFVQIMRVTN
;
A
#
# COMPACT_ATOMS: atom_id res chain seq x y z
N MET A 1 -18.47 -5.47 -11.57
CA MET A 1 -17.18 -5.77 -12.25
C MET A 1 -15.97 -5.63 -11.34
N TYR A 2 -15.78 -4.51 -10.62
CA TYR A 2 -14.62 -4.31 -9.73
C TYR A 2 -14.47 -5.40 -8.65
N TYR A 3 -15.57 -5.77 -7.99
CA TYR A 3 -15.59 -6.86 -7.01
C TYR A 3 -15.20 -8.22 -7.59
N ALA A 4 -15.60 -8.52 -8.82
CA ALA A 4 -15.28 -9.80 -9.47
C ALA A 4 -13.79 -9.91 -9.83
N MET A 5 -13.15 -8.80 -10.24
CA MET A 5 -11.70 -8.77 -10.49
C MET A 5 -10.89 -8.87 -9.19
N ILE A 6 -11.36 -8.22 -8.12
CA ILE A 6 -10.76 -8.31 -6.79
C ILE A 6 -10.88 -9.73 -6.23
N LEU A 7 -12.07 -10.36 -6.33
CA LEU A 7 -12.29 -11.75 -5.92
C LEU A 7 -11.45 -12.74 -6.72
N CYS A 8 -11.39 -12.59 -8.04
CA CYS A 8 -10.56 -13.45 -8.89
C CYS A 8 -9.08 -13.32 -8.54
N SER A 9 -8.61 -12.09 -8.28
CA SER A 9 -7.24 -11.84 -7.82
C SER A 9 -6.99 -12.48 -6.46
N ILE A 10 -7.89 -12.32 -5.49
CA ILE A 10 -7.78 -12.94 -4.16
C ILE A 10 -7.73 -14.47 -4.25
N VAL A 11 -8.58 -15.10 -5.06
CA VAL A 11 -8.61 -16.56 -5.21
C VAL A 11 -7.33 -17.10 -5.85
N ILE A 12 -6.85 -16.47 -6.93
CA ILE A 12 -5.59 -16.85 -7.58
C ILE A 12 -4.42 -16.71 -6.59
N PHE A 13 -4.44 -15.67 -5.76
CA PHE A 13 -3.42 -15.44 -4.74
C PHE A 13 -3.48 -16.45 -3.58
N ILE A 14 -4.67 -16.81 -3.10
CA ILE A 14 -4.83 -17.86 -2.08
C ILE A 14 -4.28 -19.19 -2.63
N VAL A 15 -4.59 -19.53 -3.87
CA VAL A 15 -4.08 -20.75 -4.52
C VAL A 15 -2.56 -20.70 -4.65
N ALA A 16 -1.97 -19.55 -5.01
CA ALA A 16 -0.52 -19.39 -5.10
C ALA A 16 0.17 -19.53 -3.73
N ILE A 17 -0.40 -18.95 -2.68
CA ILE A 17 0.11 -19.05 -1.30
C ILE A 17 0.01 -20.49 -0.81
N LEU A 18 -1.14 -21.16 -1.01
CA LEU A 18 -1.32 -22.56 -0.62
C LEU A 18 -0.34 -23.48 -1.36
N ASN A 19 -0.11 -23.27 -2.66
CA ASN A 19 0.90 -24.00 -3.42
C ASN A 19 2.32 -23.75 -2.91
N LEU A 20 2.65 -22.52 -2.53
CA LEU A 20 3.98 -22.16 -2.02
C LEU A 20 4.23 -22.74 -0.63
N ILE A 21 3.22 -22.69 0.25
CA ILE A 21 3.26 -23.33 1.58
C ILE A 21 3.38 -24.85 1.40
N TYR A 22 2.57 -25.45 0.52
CA TYR A 22 2.63 -26.87 0.20
C TYR A 22 4.03 -27.28 -0.25
N ASN A 23 4.63 -26.54 -1.19
CA ASN A 23 5.98 -26.80 -1.68
C ASN A 23 7.04 -26.63 -0.58
N CYS A 24 6.89 -25.62 0.29
CA CYS A 24 7.82 -25.40 1.41
C CYS A 24 7.72 -26.50 2.48
N LEU A 25 6.51 -27.01 2.75
CA LEU A 25 6.27 -28.15 3.64
C LEU A 25 6.77 -29.46 3.03
N HIS A 26 6.58 -29.65 1.73
CA HIS A 26 7.07 -30.79 0.99
C HIS A 26 8.61 -30.84 1.00
N ALA A 27 9.27 -29.70 0.80
CA ALA A 27 10.72 -29.56 0.92
C ALA A 27 11.24 -29.87 2.34
N ARG A 28 10.42 -29.69 3.39
CA ARG A 28 10.76 -30.18 4.75
C ARG A 28 10.65 -31.70 4.87
N LYS A 29 9.67 -32.33 4.23
CA LYS A 29 9.50 -33.80 4.26
C LYS A 29 10.62 -34.53 3.52
N SER A 30 11.04 -34.06 2.35
CA SER A 30 12.12 -34.68 1.57
C SER A 30 13.48 -34.74 2.31
N LYS A 31 13.73 -33.83 3.27
CA LYS A 31 14.94 -33.83 4.11
C LYS A 31 14.86 -34.69 5.37
N LYS A 32 13.70 -35.33 5.64
CA LYS A 32 13.46 -36.15 6.84
C LYS A 32 13.65 -37.65 6.61
N GLU A 33 13.94 -38.09 5.38
CA GLU A 33 14.37 -39.47 5.11
C GLU A 33 15.78 -39.65 5.68
N PRO A 34 15.98 -40.48 6.73
CA PRO A 34 17.32 -40.79 7.20
C PRO A 34 18.01 -41.62 6.11
N ARG A 35 19.18 -41.17 5.66
CA ARG A 35 20.07 -42.01 4.86
C ARG A 35 20.47 -43.19 5.76
N ARG A 36 19.76 -44.34 5.66
CA ARG A 36 20.24 -45.62 6.17
C ARG A 36 21.49 -45.95 5.38
N GLU A 37 22.65 -45.61 5.93
CA GLU A 37 23.87 -46.31 5.56
C GLU A 37 23.81 -47.67 6.28
N GLU A 38 23.58 -48.71 5.49
CA GLU A 38 23.96 -50.08 5.82
C GLU A 38 25.45 -50.08 6.18
N CYS A 39 25.77 -50.20 7.46
CA CYS A 39 27.10 -50.63 7.87
C CYS A 39 27.04 -52.14 8.09
N GLN A 40 27.36 -52.86 7.03
CA GLN A 40 27.71 -54.26 7.05
C GLN A 40 29.05 -54.42 7.81
N GLU A 41 29.03 -55.32 8.77
CA GLU A 41 30.09 -55.81 9.65
C GLU A 41 31.39 -56.15 8.90
N ILE A 42 32.53 -55.47 9.20
CA ILE A 42 33.91 -55.96 8.90
C ILE A 42 34.91 -55.41 9.95
N ASP A 43 35.79 -56.33 10.38
CA ASP A 43 36.72 -56.39 11.54
C ASP A 43 37.70 -55.23 11.84
N GLU A 44 38.15 -55.22 13.11
CA GLU A 44 39.29 -54.48 13.67
C GLU A 44 40.60 -54.70 12.89
N MET A 45 41.05 -53.73 12.06
CA MET A 45 42.50 -53.47 11.81
C MET A 45 42.84 -52.19 11.00
N THR A 46 41.93 -51.22 10.78
CA THR A 46 42.20 -50.11 9.81
C THR A 46 42.01 -48.71 10.40
N LEU A 47 42.52 -48.45 11.62
CA LEU A 47 42.21 -47.22 12.38
C LEU A 47 43.26 -46.09 12.28
N THR A 48 44.29 -46.20 11.42
CA THR A 48 45.40 -45.21 11.43
C THR A 48 45.61 -44.42 10.13
N PHE A 49 45.02 -44.83 8.99
CA PHE A 49 45.34 -44.23 7.68
C PHE A 49 44.31 -43.21 7.14
N THR A 50 43.07 -43.21 7.66
CA THR A 50 41.97 -42.34 7.19
C THR A 50 41.98 -40.93 7.75
N ASN A 51 42.76 -40.66 8.81
CA ASN A 51 42.77 -39.36 9.47
C ASN A 51 43.38 -38.23 8.60
N HIS A 52 44.29 -38.55 7.67
CA HIS A 52 44.92 -37.53 6.84
C HIS A 52 44.05 -37.08 5.65
N ALA A 53 43.28 -37.99 5.04
CA ALA A 53 42.40 -37.69 3.91
C ALA A 53 41.12 -36.92 4.32
N PHE A 54 40.62 -37.13 5.54
CA PHE A 54 39.46 -36.42 6.10
C PHE A 54 39.74 -34.92 6.36
N SER A 55 41.00 -34.56 6.62
CA SER A 55 41.42 -33.17 6.85
C SER A 55 41.27 -32.28 5.60
N SER A 56 41.34 -32.87 4.39
CA SER A 56 41.20 -32.19 3.11
C SER A 56 39.74 -32.03 2.66
N PHE A 57 38.85 -32.96 3.03
CA PHE A 57 37.40 -32.82 2.74
C PHE A 57 36.73 -31.78 3.66
N GLN A 58 37.22 -31.61 4.89
CA GLN A 58 36.79 -30.51 5.75
C GLN A 58 37.20 -29.12 5.24
N ARG A 59 38.11 -29.02 4.27
CA ARG A 59 38.49 -27.74 3.64
C ARG A 59 37.46 -27.24 2.61
N GLY A 60 36.49 -28.08 2.23
CA GLY A 60 35.25 -27.66 1.55
C GLY A 60 34.25 -26.98 2.50
N LYS A 61 34.43 -27.11 3.82
CA LYS A 61 33.83 -26.22 4.82
C LYS A 61 34.68 -24.96 4.93
N GLN A 62 34.87 -24.25 3.82
CA GLN A 62 35.25 -22.84 3.89
C GLN A 62 34.13 -22.13 4.63
N LEU A 63 34.36 -21.88 5.92
CA LEU A 63 34.11 -20.62 6.60
C LEU A 63 33.35 -19.58 5.77
N GLN A 64 32.06 -19.77 5.59
CA GLN A 64 31.16 -18.64 5.71
C GLN A 64 30.78 -18.55 7.19
N LYS A 65 31.74 -18.05 8.01
CA LYS A 65 31.41 -17.44 9.31
C LYS A 65 30.44 -16.29 9.03
N ARG A 66 29.14 -16.58 8.93
CA ARG A 66 28.10 -15.54 8.84
C ARG A 66 28.12 -14.79 10.17
N LYS A 67 28.42 -13.50 10.13
CA LYS A 67 28.42 -12.65 11.32
C LYS A 67 27.01 -12.64 11.97
N PRO A 68 26.90 -12.64 13.32
CA PRO A 68 25.62 -12.68 14.03
C PRO A 68 24.67 -11.51 13.68
N TYR A 69 25.23 -10.39 13.19
CA TYR A 69 24.47 -9.23 12.71
C TYR A 69 23.49 -9.57 11.56
N SER A 70 23.73 -10.63 10.78
CA SER A 70 22.87 -11.00 9.65
C SER A 70 21.53 -11.63 10.06
N SER A 71 21.48 -12.39 11.18
CA SER A 71 20.22 -12.98 11.67
C SER A 71 19.35 -11.94 12.38
N ILE A 72 19.97 -11.02 13.14
CA ILE A 72 19.26 -9.94 13.83
C ILE A 72 18.55 -9.03 12.81
N ALA A 73 19.23 -8.69 11.70
CA ALA A 73 18.66 -7.87 10.64
C ALA A 73 17.41 -8.52 10.01
N LEU A 74 17.40 -9.84 9.81
CA LEU A 74 16.23 -10.56 9.28
C LEU A 74 15.07 -10.58 10.26
N CYS A 75 15.33 -10.78 11.56
CA CYS A 75 14.29 -10.68 12.58
C CYS A 75 13.66 -9.29 12.58
N ILE A 76 14.47 -8.23 12.58
CA ILE A 76 13.98 -6.85 12.52
C ILE A 76 13.13 -6.62 11.26
N PHE A 77 13.58 -7.11 10.10
CA PHE A 77 12.82 -7.01 8.85
C PHE A 77 11.46 -7.74 8.92
N ILE A 78 11.42 -8.94 9.48
CA ILE A 78 10.18 -9.70 9.68
C ILE A 78 9.22 -8.95 10.61
N PHE A 79 9.71 -8.44 11.76
CA PHE A 79 8.90 -7.67 12.69
C PHE A 79 8.36 -6.39 12.04
N ALA A 80 9.18 -5.68 11.25
CA ALA A 80 8.75 -4.49 10.54
C ALA A 80 7.66 -4.80 9.50
N LEU A 81 7.79 -5.87 8.72
CA LEU A 81 6.77 -6.30 7.76
C LEU A 81 5.46 -6.69 8.44
N LEU A 82 5.53 -7.42 9.55
CA LEU A 82 4.34 -7.79 10.32
C LEU A 82 3.63 -6.56 10.90
N PHE A 83 4.39 -5.61 11.46
CA PHE A 83 3.83 -4.36 11.97
C PHE A 83 3.10 -3.58 10.86
N LEU A 84 3.75 -3.37 9.71
CA LEU A 84 3.15 -2.66 8.57
C LEU A 84 1.91 -3.39 8.02
N PHE A 85 1.93 -4.72 7.97
CA PHE A 85 0.80 -5.52 7.52
C PHE A 85 -0.40 -5.40 8.46
N THR A 86 -0.18 -5.46 9.79
CA THR A 86 -1.26 -5.29 10.77
C THR A 86 -1.90 -3.90 10.71
N PHE A 87 -1.09 -2.86 10.50
CA PHE A 87 -1.59 -1.49 10.33
C PHE A 87 -2.48 -1.36 9.08
N GLN A 88 -2.04 -1.94 7.95
CA GLN A 88 -2.82 -1.98 6.72
C GLN A 88 -4.17 -2.71 6.91
N LEU A 89 -4.17 -3.83 7.64
CA LEU A 89 -5.40 -4.58 7.95
C LEU A 89 -6.33 -3.79 8.87
N ALA A 90 -5.81 -3.08 9.87
CA ALA A 90 -6.61 -2.26 10.77
C ALA A 90 -7.36 -1.14 10.02
N ILE A 91 -6.66 -0.41 9.14
CA ILE A 91 -7.28 0.63 8.30
C ILE A 91 -8.37 0.02 7.40
N SER A 92 -8.06 -1.12 6.77
CA SER A 92 -9.00 -1.82 5.87
C SER A 92 -10.25 -2.29 6.62
N PHE A 93 -10.10 -2.77 7.86
CA PHE A 93 -11.21 -3.20 8.71
C PHE A 93 -12.12 -2.03 9.08
N VAL A 94 -11.56 -0.89 9.49
CA VAL A 94 -12.35 0.32 9.79
C VAL A 94 -13.13 0.78 8.57
N SER A 95 -12.49 0.82 7.40
CA SER A 95 -13.14 1.21 6.13
C SER A 95 -14.29 0.27 5.77
N LEU A 96 -14.11 -1.04 5.97
CA LEU A 96 -15.15 -2.04 5.74
C LEU A 96 -16.35 -1.86 6.68
N VAL A 97 -16.10 -1.67 7.98
CA VAL A 97 -17.16 -1.45 8.99
C VAL A 97 -17.98 -0.20 8.66
N PHE A 98 -17.32 0.89 8.25
CA PHE A 98 -18.01 2.10 7.84
C PHE A 98 -18.85 1.90 6.57
N SER A 99 -18.36 1.08 5.63
CA SER A 99 -19.08 0.78 4.38
C SER A 99 -20.36 -0.06 4.59
N ILE A 100 -20.35 -1.00 5.53
CA ILE A 100 -21.50 -1.88 5.81
C ILE A 100 -22.53 -1.26 6.76
N GLY A 101 -22.12 -0.30 7.60
CA GLY A 101 -22.98 0.33 8.61
C GLY A 101 -24.05 1.30 8.08
N GLY A 102 -24.40 1.25 6.79
CA GLY A 102 -25.46 2.07 6.18
C GLY A 102 -25.08 3.53 5.86
N ASN A 103 -23.96 4.03 6.38
CA ASN A 103 -23.40 5.35 6.05
C ASN A 103 -22.42 5.30 4.85
N GLY A 104 -22.23 4.12 4.27
CA GLY A 104 -21.18 3.83 3.30
C GLY A 104 -21.50 4.26 1.87
N VAL A 105 -20.65 5.13 1.33
CA VAL A 105 -20.37 5.38 -0.11
C VAL A 105 -21.48 6.06 -0.92
N GLN A 106 -22.76 5.82 -0.66
CA GLN A 106 -23.84 6.32 -1.52
C GLN A 106 -24.06 7.85 -1.41
N ASN A 107 -23.64 8.45 -0.28
CA ASN A 107 -23.71 9.89 -0.01
C ASN A 107 -22.32 10.53 0.20
N SER A 108 -21.25 9.92 -0.33
CA SER A 108 -19.87 10.38 -0.12
C SER A 108 -19.64 11.84 -0.54
N GLU A 109 -20.32 12.29 -1.59
CA GLU A 109 -20.30 13.69 -2.02
C GLU A 109 -20.99 14.60 -0.99
N ALA A 110 -22.15 14.20 -0.47
CA ALA A 110 -22.89 14.97 0.52
C ALA A 110 -22.13 15.10 1.85
N GLU A 111 -21.46 14.04 2.29
CA GLU A 111 -20.57 14.06 3.46
C GLU A 111 -19.35 14.96 3.25
N PHE A 112 -18.72 14.90 2.08
CA PHE A 112 -17.62 15.80 1.73
C PHE A 112 -18.07 17.27 1.75
N VAL A 113 -19.23 17.57 1.16
CA VAL A 113 -19.83 18.91 1.19
C VAL A 113 -20.13 19.34 2.64
N ARG A 114 -20.66 18.43 3.47
CA ARG A 114 -20.96 18.69 4.88
C ARG A 114 -19.70 19.04 5.66
N MET A 115 -18.66 18.23 5.57
CA MET A 115 -17.39 18.49 6.26
C MET A 115 -16.77 19.82 5.82
N ILE A 116 -16.81 20.15 4.53
CA ILE A 116 -16.31 21.44 4.05
C ILE A 116 -17.11 22.58 4.68
N LYS A 117 -18.44 22.50 4.70
CA LYS A 117 -19.29 23.54 5.27
C LYS A 117 -19.13 23.68 6.79
N GLU A 118 -18.94 22.58 7.50
CA GLU A 118 -18.66 22.60 8.93
C GLU A 118 -17.31 23.27 9.23
N ASN A 119 -16.29 22.98 8.41
CA ASN A 119 -14.98 23.64 8.53
C ASN A 119 -15.01 25.12 8.12
N LEU A 120 -15.87 25.50 7.18
CA LEU A 120 -15.97 26.86 6.62
C LEU A 120 -17.02 27.75 7.32
N ASN A 121 -17.27 27.51 8.61
CA ASN A 121 -18.20 28.28 9.44
C ASN A 121 -19.58 28.46 8.79
N ALA A 122 -20.44 27.45 8.94
CA ALA A 122 -21.73 27.30 8.25
C ALA A 122 -22.73 28.47 8.41
N SER A 123 -22.42 29.49 9.21
CA SER A 123 -23.20 30.71 9.34
C SER A 123 -22.93 31.75 8.25
N MET A 124 -21.84 31.62 7.48
CA MET A 124 -21.47 32.56 6.42
C MET A 124 -22.11 32.22 5.07
N THR A 125 -22.35 33.25 4.26
CA THR A 125 -22.74 33.12 2.86
C THR A 125 -21.58 32.59 2.02
N ASN A 126 -21.88 32.03 0.84
CA ASN A 126 -20.84 31.51 -0.06
C ASN A 126 -19.84 32.61 -0.46
N ASN A 127 -20.31 33.85 -0.69
CA ASN A 127 -19.47 34.98 -1.04
C ASN A 127 -18.52 35.36 0.10
N GLU A 128 -19.02 35.43 1.35
CA GLU A 128 -18.20 35.71 2.53
C GLU A 128 -17.09 34.66 2.72
N ILE A 129 -17.42 33.37 2.57
CA ILE A 129 -16.45 32.28 2.64
C ILE A 129 -15.36 32.43 1.57
N LEU A 130 -15.74 32.76 0.33
CA LEU A 130 -14.80 32.93 -0.78
C LEU A 130 -13.90 34.16 -0.58
N MET A 131 -14.41 35.23 0.03
CA MET A 131 -13.64 36.44 0.33
C MET A 131 -12.68 36.22 1.50
N GLU A 132 -13.13 35.56 2.57
CA GLU A 132 -12.29 35.25 3.73
C GLU A 132 -11.14 34.31 3.37
N GLN A 133 -11.43 33.26 2.59
CA GLN A 133 -10.49 32.20 2.24
C GLN A 133 -9.98 32.31 0.78
N HIS A 134 -9.87 33.54 0.26
CA HIS A 134 -9.59 33.78 -1.15
C HIS A 134 -8.28 33.15 -1.64
N GLU A 135 -7.19 33.18 -0.87
CA GLU A 135 -5.91 32.55 -1.27
C GLU A 135 -6.05 31.03 -1.48
N ALA A 136 -6.77 30.36 -0.58
CA ALA A 136 -7.00 28.92 -0.66
C ALA A 136 -7.91 28.59 -1.86
N PHE A 137 -8.96 29.37 -2.06
CA PHE A 137 -9.86 29.19 -3.20
C PHE A 137 -9.19 29.52 -4.53
N ASP A 138 -8.31 30.52 -4.60
CA ASP A 138 -7.55 30.84 -5.80
C ASP A 138 -6.62 29.69 -6.22
N ALA A 139 -5.98 29.04 -5.25
CA ALA A 139 -5.18 27.85 -5.48
C ALA A 139 -6.05 26.68 -5.98
N ILE A 140 -7.22 26.45 -5.37
CA ILE A 140 -8.16 25.40 -5.77
C ILE A 140 -8.70 25.65 -7.19
N GLN A 141 -9.13 26.87 -7.49
CA GLN A 141 -9.72 27.27 -8.77
C GLN A 141 -8.71 27.16 -9.91
N SER A 142 -7.49 27.66 -9.69
CA SER A 142 -6.40 27.56 -10.66
C SER A 142 -5.92 26.12 -10.88
N THR A 143 -5.95 25.27 -9.85
CA THR A 143 -5.52 23.86 -9.92
C THR A 143 -6.57 22.98 -10.59
N TYR A 144 -7.82 23.05 -10.13
CA TYR A 144 -8.90 22.15 -10.53
C TYR A 144 -9.81 22.71 -11.63
N LYS A 145 -9.53 23.93 -12.11
CA LYS A 145 -10.22 24.56 -13.24
C LYS A 145 -11.73 24.66 -13.00
N CYS A 146 -12.07 25.29 -11.89
CA CYS A 146 -13.42 25.48 -11.37
C CYS A 146 -13.60 26.94 -10.91
N CYS A 147 -14.83 27.35 -10.60
CA CYS A 147 -15.10 28.69 -10.09
C CYS A 147 -16.20 28.69 -9.01
N GLY A 148 -15.95 29.37 -7.90
CA GLY A 148 -16.84 29.41 -6.74
C GLY A 148 -16.94 28.08 -5.99
N LEU A 149 -17.87 27.97 -5.04
CA LEU A 149 -18.09 26.72 -4.29
C LEU A 149 -18.90 25.73 -5.12
N LYS A 150 -20.13 26.13 -5.49
CA LYS A 150 -21.07 25.39 -6.34
C LYS A 150 -21.12 25.94 -7.75
N SER A 151 -20.93 27.25 -7.91
CA SER A 151 -21.00 27.94 -9.21
C SER A 151 -20.24 29.26 -9.15
N PHE A 152 -19.89 29.82 -10.31
CA PHE A 152 -19.37 31.17 -10.43
C PHE A 152 -20.32 32.25 -9.88
N GLU A 153 -21.62 31.93 -9.77
CA GLU A 153 -22.67 32.77 -9.19
C GLU A 153 -22.55 32.94 -7.67
N ASP A 154 -21.69 32.15 -7.01
CA ASP A 154 -21.38 32.32 -5.59
C ASP A 154 -20.66 33.65 -5.31
N TYR A 155 -20.06 34.26 -6.33
CA TYR A 155 -19.52 35.62 -6.27
C TYR A 155 -20.60 36.64 -6.66
N GLU A 156 -20.90 37.58 -5.76
CA GLU A 156 -21.94 38.59 -5.98
C GLU A 156 -21.60 39.55 -7.13
N PHE A 157 -20.33 39.94 -7.27
CA PHE A 157 -19.89 40.95 -8.22
C PHE A 157 -18.94 40.37 -9.26
N GLN A 158 -17.67 40.25 -8.91
CA GLN A 158 -16.58 39.80 -9.78
C GLN A 158 -15.97 38.51 -9.25
N VAL A 159 -15.73 37.57 -10.16
CA VAL A 159 -14.91 36.39 -9.89
C VAL A 159 -13.42 36.77 -9.91
N PRO A 160 -12.57 36.11 -9.12
CA PRO A 160 -11.13 36.32 -9.15
C PRO A 160 -10.49 35.83 -10.46
N ASP A 161 -9.27 36.31 -10.74
CA ASP A 161 -8.54 35.92 -11.95
C ASP A 161 -8.19 34.42 -12.01
N SER A 162 -8.22 33.73 -10.85
CA SER A 162 -8.05 32.28 -10.71
C SER A 162 -9.19 31.46 -11.34
N CYS A 163 -10.39 32.06 -11.51
CA CYS A 163 -11.53 31.47 -12.23
C CYS A 163 -11.40 31.52 -13.75
N CYS A 164 -10.42 32.25 -14.29
CA CYS A 164 -10.28 32.47 -15.73
C CYS A 164 -9.66 31.26 -16.43
N LYS A 165 -10.14 30.96 -17.65
CA LYS A 165 -9.56 29.93 -18.51
C LYS A 165 -8.17 30.33 -19.02
N SER A 166 -8.05 31.59 -19.42
CA SER A 166 -6.78 32.24 -19.72
C SER A 166 -6.55 33.30 -18.66
N ILE A 167 -5.41 33.25 -17.97
CA ILE A 167 -5.09 34.23 -16.93
C ILE A 167 -4.85 35.57 -17.62
N SER A 168 -5.83 36.46 -17.53
CA SER A 168 -5.79 37.81 -18.05
C SER A 168 -6.37 38.74 -16.99
N PRO A 169 -5.75 39.90 -16.72
CA PRO A 169 -6.28 40.84 -15.76
C PRO A 169 -7.70 41.25 -16.15
N ASN A 170 -8.63 41.24 -15.19
CA ASN A 170 -10.04 41.62 -15.37
C ASN A 170 -10.82 40.72 -16.34
N CYS A 171 -10.52 39.41 -16.40
CA CYS A 171 -11.33 38.49 -17.21
C CYS A 171 -12.82 38.49 -16.76
N SER A 172 -13.06 38.81 -15.50
CA SER A 172 -14.38 38.91 -14.86
C SER A 172 -15.38 39.85 -15.54
N PHE A 173 -14.91 40.79 -16.38
CA PHE A 173 -15.77 41.74 -17.07
C PHE A 173 -16.78 41.06 -18.02
N ARG A 174 -16.44 39.89 -18.55
CA ARG A 174 -17.34 39.06 -19.38
C ARG A 174 -17.41 37.65 -18.78
N LYS A 175 -18.49 37.38 -18.03
CA LYS A 175 -18.87 36.05 -17.53
C LYS A 175 -19.40 35.16 -18.67
N HIS A 176 -18.59 34.96 -19.72
CA HIS A 176 -18.92 34.09 -20.86
C HIS A 176 -18.25 32.72 -20.63
N PRO A 177 -18.88 31.60 -21.03
CA PRO A 177 -18.33 30.26 -20.81
C PRO A 177 -16.99 30.01 -21.53
N SER A 178 -16.60 30.85 -22.49
CA SER A 178 -15.28 30.78 -23.12
C SER A 178 -14.17 31.39 -22.25
N ASN A 179 -14.52 32.18 -21.23
CA ASN A 179 -13.58 32.98 -20.46
C ASN A 179 -13.40 32.51 -19.02
N ILE A 180 -14.48 32.03 -18.39
CA ILE A 180 -14.46 31.53 -17.00
C ILE A 180 -14.94 30.08 -16.91
N TYR A 181 -14.55 29.38 -15.84
CA TYR A 181 -15.10 28.07 -15.51
C TYR A 181 -16.49 28.21 -14.89
N TYR A 182 -17.46 27.41 -15.34
CA TYR A 182 -18.83 27.41 -14.80
C TYR A 182 -19.02 26.34 -13.73
N ASP A 183 -18.16 25.32 -13.74
CA ASP A 183 -18.21 24.21 -12.79
C ASP A 183 -17.78 24.68 -11.40
N GLY A 184 -18.58 24.35 -10.38
CA GLY A 184 -18.23 24.60 -8.98
C GLY A 184 -17.05 23.77 -8.49
N CYS A 185 -16.26 24.35 -7.58
CA CYS A 185 -15.07 23.68 -7.06
C CYS A 185 -15.36 22.49 -6.15
N ILE A 186 -16.49 22.45 -5.45
CA ILE A 186 -16.83 21.32 -4.56
C ILE A 186 -16.86 20.00 -5.33
N ASN A 187 -17.62 19.94 -6.41
CA ASN A 187 -17.76 18.70 -7.20
C ASN A 187 -16.45 18.34 -7.91
N LYS A 188 -15.74 19.32 -8.51
CA LYS A 188 -14.46 19.08 -9.18
C LYS A 188 -13.39 18.56 -8.23
N THR A 189 -13.30 19.15 -7.05
CA THR A 189 -12.32 18.75 -6.02
C THR A 189 -12.67 17.38 -5.47
N PHE A 190 -13.96 17.11 -5.21
CA PHE A 190 -14.42 15.79 -4.80
C PHE A 190 -14.07 14.71 -5.83
N ALA A 191 -14.37 14.96 -7.11
CA ALA A 191 -14.06 14.03 -8.19
C ALA A 191 -12.55 13.80 -8.33
N ALA A 192 -11.73 14.84 -8.20
CA ALA A 192 -10.27 14.70 -8.21
C ALA A 192 -9.76 13.89 -7.02
N CYS A 193 -10.23 14.20 -5.81
CA CYS A 193 -9.90 13.49 -4.58
C CYS A 193 -10.26 12.00 -4.69
N ASN A 194 -11.47 11.69 -5.16
CA ASN A 194 -11.92 10.31 -5.33
C ASN A 194 -11.05 9.53 -6.32
N ARG A 195 -10.61 10.15 -7.43
CA ARG A 195 -9.66 9.51 -8.36
C ARG A 195 -8.34 9.18 -7.68
N HIS A 196 -7.78 10.11 -6.90
CA HIS A 196 -6.54 9.88 -6.16
C HIS A 196 -6.70 8.79 -5.09
N ILE A 197 -7.81 8.78 -4.35
CA ILE A 197 -8.11 7.74 -3.35
C ILE A 197 -8.17 6.36 -4.02
N ILE A 198 -8.79 6.23 -5.19
CA ILE A 198 -8.85 4.96 -5.94
C ILE A 198 -7.44 4.49 -6.31
N VAL A 199 -6.59 5.39 -6.81
CA VAL A 199 -5.20 5.07 -7.15
C VAL A 199 -4.43 4.64 -5.89
N LEU A 200 -4.51 5.40 -4.80
CA LEU A 200 -3.86 5.04 -3.53
C LEU A 200 -4.35 3.71 -2.97
N GLY A 201 -5.65 3.44 -3.05
CA GLY A 201 -6.24 2.16 -2.65
C GLY A 201 -5.68 0.99 -3.46
N SER A 202 -5.51 1.17 -4.77
CA SER A 202 -4.90 0.14 -5.64
C SER A 202 -3.42 -0.10 -5.31
N VAL A 203 -2.66 0.95 -5.00
CA VAL A 203 -1.25 0.84 -4.59
C VAL A 203 -1.14 0.11 -3.24
N ALA A 204 -1.98 0.45 -2.27
CA ALA A 204 -2.00 -0.20 -0.96
C ALA A 204 -2.36 -1.70 -1.04
N PHE A 205 -3.28 -2.06 -1.94
CA PHE A 205 -3.58 -3.45 -2.25
C PHE A 205 -2.37 -4.17 -2.87
N GLY A 206 -1.68 -3.53 -3.81
CA GLY A 206 -0.43 -4.04 -4.38
C GLY A 206 0.66 -4.30 -3.34
N LEU A 207 0.87 -3.34 -2.43
CA LEU A 207 1.84 -3.45 -1.33
C LEU A 207 1.52 -4.60 -0.38
N SER A 208 0.23 -4.92 -0.19
CA SER A 208 -0.18 -6.05 0.65
C SER A 208 0.39 -7.37 0.13
N PHE A 209 0.46 -7.56 -1.18
CA PHE A 209 1.09 -8.76 -1.76
C PHE A 209 2.60 -8.78 -1.56
N ILE A 210 3.26 -7.64 -1.73
CA ILE A 210 4.70 -7.51 -1.51
C ILE A 210 5.06 -7.86 -0.06
N TYR A 211 4.23 -7.46 0.91
CA TYR A 211 4.43 -7.84 2.31
C TYR A 211 4.31 -9.35 2.53
N VAL A 212 3.33 -10.01 1.92
CA VAL A 212 3.16 -11.47 2.05
C VAL A 212 4.35 -12.21 1.45
N PHE A 213 4.77 -11.87 0.24
CA PHE A 213 5.95 -12.49 -0.38
C PHE A 213 7.23 -12.19 0.41
N GLY A 214 7.40 -10.94 0.84
CA GLY A 214 8.53 -10.52 1.69
C GLY A 214 8.60 -11.34 2.98
N LEU A 215 7.46 -11.58 3.63
CA LEU A 215 7.38 -12.40 4.83
C LEU A 215 7.75 -13.87 4.55
N VAL A 216 7.20 -14.46 3.48
CA VAL A 216 7.51 -15.85 3.11
C VAL A 216 8.99 -16.02 2.82
N PHE A 217 9.57 -15.15 1.98
CA PHE A 217 10.99 -15.22 1.66
C PHE A 217 11.86 -14.99 2.89
N ALA A 218 11.53 -14.02 3.75
CA ALA A 218 12.28 -13.75 4.98
C ALA A 218 12.24 -14.94 5.95
N VAL A 219 11.08 -15.58 6.13
CA VAL A 219 10.95 -16.77 6.99
C VAL A 219 11.72 -17.96 6.40
N CYS A 220 11.63 -18.19 5.08
CA CYS A 220 12.40 -19.24 4.42
C CYS A 220 13.91 -19.03 4.59
N LEU A 221 14.40 -17.81 4.38
CA LEU A 221 15.81 -17.45 4.56
C LEU A 221 16.25 -17.60 6.02
N PHE A 222 15.44 -17.14 6.97
CA PHE A 222 15.70 -17.28 8.40
C PHE A 222 15.88 -18.76 8.79
N VAL A 223 14.97 -19.63 8.36
CA VAL A 223 15.05 -21.08 8.64
C VAL A 223 16.30 -21.71 8.03
N GLN A 224 16.69 -21.34 6.81
CA GLN A 224 17.90 -21.86 6.18
C GLN A 224 19.17 -21.41 6.93
N ILE A 225 19.23 -20.15 7.34
CA ILE A 225 20.39 -19.62 8.10
C ILE A 225 20.50 -20.31 9.47
N MET A 226 19.38 -20.49 10.16
CA MET A 226 19.37 -21.19 11.46
C MET A 226 19.81 -22.65 11.32
N ARG A 227 19.38 -23.35 10.25
CA ARG A 227 19.80 -24.74 9.97
C ARG A 227 21.30 -24.87 9.67
N VAL A 228 21.91 -23.87 9.04
CA VAL A 228 23.35 -23.91 8.72
C VAL A 228 24.22 -23.58 9.94
N THR A 229 23.66 -22.83 10.90
CA THR A 229 24.39 -22.35 12.09
C THR A 229 24.31 -23.32 13.28
N ASN A 230 23.28 -24.18 13.33
CA ASN A 230 23.04 -25.17 14.38
C ASN A 230 23.35 -26.58 13.89
#